data_AF-A0A3B3E0F8-F1
#
_entry.id   AF-A0A3B3E0F8-F1
#
_cell.length_a   1.000
_cell.length_b   1.000
_cell.length_c   1.000
_cell.angle_alpha   90.00
_cell.angle_beta   90.00
_cell.angle_gamma   90.00
#
_symmetry.space_group_name_H-M   'P 1'
#
loop_
_entity.id
_entity.type
_entity.pdbx_description
1 polymer ?
#
loop_
_entity_poly.entity_id
_entity_poly.type
_entity_poly.pdbx_seq_one_letter_code
_entity_poly.pdbx_strand_id
1 'polypeptide(L)'
;MATSPSVCRVTYPNRKSYIFINQAMSWSSAQQYCRENYKDLAMIENQEENMEAQNAIPSGSMGWIGLYREPWTWSDGSLSSFRNWYPSGLNNINESQHCVTENPQHQWADEFCDVPWVFVCHQGDHSKKC
;
A
#
# COMPACT_ATOMS: atom_id res chain seq x y z
N MET A 1 39.30 24.77 38.12
CA MET A 1 38.20 25.14 37.20
C MET A 1 38.55 24.59 35.83
N ALA A 2 37.87 23.53 35.36
CA ALA A 2 38.13 22.94 34.06
C ALA A 2 37.05 23.42 33.07
N THR A 3 37.48 24.08 31.99
CA THR A 3 36.66 24.56 30.88
C THR A 3 36.24 23.39 29.99
N SER A 4 34.93 23.23 29.76
CA SER A 4 34.37 22.20 28.88
C SER A 4 34.43 22.65 27.41
N PRO A 5 34.85 21.82 26.44
CA PRO A 5 34.91 22.21 25.04
C PRO A 5 33.53 22.11 24.37
N SER A 6 33.11 23.18 23.68
CA SER A 6 31.91 23.22 22.85
C SER A 6 32.09 22.37 21.59
N VAL A 7 31.25 21.34 21.41
CA VAL A 7 31.27 20.46 20.23
C VAL A 7 30.36 21.04 19.14
N CYS A 8 30.91 21.28 17.95
CA CYS A 8 30.12 21.59 16.75
C CYS A 8 29.51 20.29 16.19
N ARG A 9 28.19 20.26 15.95
CA ARG A 9 27.48 19.10 15.35
C ARG A 9 27.25 19.34 13.86
N VAL A 10 27.68 18.39 13.03
CA VAL A 10 27.28 18.28 11.61
C VAL A 10 25.88 17.64 11.57
N THR A 11 24.94 18.23 10.84
CA THR A 11 23.59 17.66 10.63
C THR A 11 23.44 17.20 9.18
N TYR A 12 22.88 16.00 8.98
CA TYR A 12 22.58 15.43 7.66
C TYR A 12 21.06 15.49 7.41
N PRO A 13 20.55 16.42 6.59
CA PRO A 13 19.14 16.77 6.57
C PRO A 13 18.14 15.72 6.05
N ASN A 14 18.50 14.45 5.79
CA ASN A 14 17.59 13.44 5.23
C ASN A 14 17.72 12.03 5.83
N ARG A 15 18.35 11.88 7.00
CA ARG A 15 18.51 10.56 7.62
C ARG A 15 17.19 10.11 8.27
N LYS A 16 16.57 9.04 7.76
CA LYS A 16 15.42 8.39 8.41
C LYS A 16 15.90 7.58 9.60
N SER A 17 15.10 7.53 10.65
CA SER A 17 15.29 6.60 11.75
C SER A 17 14.16 5.58 11.72
N TYR A 18 14.51 4.31 11.62
CA TYR A 18 13.55 3.22 11.72
C TYR A 18 13.40 2.85 13.18
N ILE A 19 12.19 3.02 13.69
CA ILE A 19 11.88 2.74 15.09
C ILE A 19 11.04 1.47 15.09
N PHE A 20 11.60 0.42 15.68
CA PHE A 20 10.81 -0.77 15.96
C PHE A 20 9.87 -0.48 17.11
N ILE A 21 8.59 -0.45 16.78
CA ILE A 21 7.54 -0.41 17.78
C ILE A 21 7.27 -1.85 18.18
N ASN A 22 7.66 -2.21 19.40
CA ASN A 22 7.37 -3.52 19.99
C ASN A 22 5.90 -3.61 20.44
N GLN A 23 5.02 -3.21 19.54
CA GLN A 23 3.57 -3.29 19.66
C GLN A 23 3.07 -3.67 18.27
N ALA A 24 2.24 -4.70 18.18
CA ALA A 24 1.70 -5.16 16.91
C ALA A 24 0.48 -4.32 16.50
N MET A 25 0.42 -3.86 15.24
CA MET A 25 -0.66 -3.01 14.67
C MET A 25 -0.89 -3.35 13.17
N SER A 26 -2.06 -2.99 12.60
CA SER A 26 -2.39 -3.22 11.17
C SER A 26 -1.65 -2.26 10.24
N TRP A 27 -1.61 -2.47 8.92
CA TRP A 27 -0.96 -1.47 8.03
C TRP A 27 -1.58 -0.08 8.22
N SER A 28 -2.91 0.04 8.23
CA SER A 28 -3.58 1.35 8.41
C SER A 28 -3.52 1.89 9.85
N SER A 29 -3.54 1.05 10.90
CA SER A 29 -3.44 1.51 12.29
C SER A 29 -2.01 1.72 12.74
N ALA A 30 -1.06 0.98 12.19
CA ALA A 30 0.36 1.28 12.30
C ALA A 30 0.64 2.56 11.52
N GLN A 31 0.06 2.74 10.34
CA GLN A 31 0.12 4.01 9.59
C GLN A 31 -0.46 5.15 10.45
N GLN A 32 -1.62 4.94 11.06
CA GLN A 32 -2.27 5.92 11.94
C GLN A 32 -1.45 6.19 13.21
N TYR A 33 -1.04 5.16 13.96
CA TYR A 33 -0.22 5.29 15.17
C TYR A 33 1.12 5.95 14.85
N CYS A 34 1.74 5.57 13.74
CA CYS A 34 2.94 6.22 13.26
C CYS A 34 2.66 7.66 12.85
N ARG A 35 1.48 8.04 12.36
CA ARG A 35 1.10 9.44 12.12
C ARG A 35 0.76 10.21 13.40
N GLU A 36 0.27 9.54 14.42
CA GLU A 36 -0.09 10.13 15.71
C GLU A 36 1.13 10.35 16.61
N ASN A 37 2.10 9.42 16.59
CA ASN A 37 3.23 9.38 17.51
C ASN A 37 4.59 9.63 16.83
N TYR A 38 4.64 9.47 15.50
CA TYR A 38 5.83 9.64 14.67
C TYR A 38 5.46 10.36 13.36
N LYS A 39 6.05 9.97 12.22
CA LYS A 39 5.67 10.51 10.91
C LYS A 39 4.66 9.62 10.16
N ASP A 40 5.01 8.37 9.85
CA ASP A 40 4.16 7.37 9.16
C ASP A 40 4.84 5.99 9.26
N LEU A 41 4.19 4.92 8.77
CA LEU A 41 4.79 3.60 8.61
C LEU A 41 6.11 3.67 7.83
N ALA A 42 6.99 2.68 8.05
CA ALA A 42 8.33 2.65 7.48
C ALA A 42 8.29 2.73 5.95
N MET A 43 8.58 3.91 5.43
CA MET A 43 8.70 4.12 4.00
C MET A 43 10.13 3.78 3.60
N ILE A 44 10.32 2.53 3.19
CA ILE A 44 11.60 1.98 2.77
C ILE A 44 11.82 2.38 1.32
N GLU A 45 12.78 3.27 1.09
CA GLU A 45 13.05 3.85 -0.22
C GLU A 45 14.40 3.42 -0.79
N ASN A 46 15.31 2.82 0.00
CA ASN A 46 16.58 2.31 -0.52
C ASN A 46 17.08 1.07 0.23
N GLN A 47 18.11 0.39 -0.31
CA GLN A 47 18.63 -0.84 0.29
C GLN A 47 19.30 -0.58 1.66
N GLU A 48 19.97 0.56 1.86
CA GLU A 48 20.51 0.94 3.19
C GLU A 48 19.37 1.12 4.18
N GLU A 49 18.26 1.75 3.78
CA GLU A 49 17.04 1.89 4.54
C GLU A 49 16.29 0.57 4.73
N ASN A 50 16.32 -0.34 3.75
CA ASN A 50 15.76 -1.67 3.87
C ASN A 50 16.58 -2.46 4.90
N MET A 51 17.90 -2.33 4.85
CA MET A 51 18.82 -2.88 5.83
C MET A 51 18.64 -2.21 7.20
N GLU A 52 18.52 -0.89 7.29
CA GLU A 52 18.32 -0.14 8.53
C GLU A 52 16.94 -0.44 9.14
N ALA A 53 15.88 -0.54 8.33
CA ALA A 53 14.54 -0.96 8.73
C ALA A 53 14.55 -2.42 9.20
N GLN A 54 15.20 -3.31 8.45
CA GLN A 54 15.37 -4.71 8.82
C GLN A 54 16.22 -4.88 10.08
N ASN A 55 17.23 -4.03 10.28
CA ASN A 55 18.10 -4.04 11.46
C ASN A 55 17.42 -3.43 12.68
N ALA A 56 16.53 -2.45 12.48
CA ALA A 56 15.70 -1.91 13.53
C ALA A 56 14.74 -2.98 14.08
N ILE A 57 14.26 -3.85 13.18
CA ILE A 57 13.46 -5.00 13.53
C ILE A 57 14.37 -6.07 14.18
N PRO A 58 14.05 -6.56 15.40
CA PRO A 58 14.84 -7.61 16.04
C PRO A 58 15.03 -8.82 15.13
N SER A 59 16.24 -9.39 15.13
CA SER A 59 16.57 -10.54 14.27
C SER A 59 15.53 -11.66 14.40
N GLY A 60 15.08 -12.17 13.26
CA GLY A 60 13.99 -13.15 13.18
C GLY A 60 12.59 -12.55 13.25
N SER A 61 12.43 -11.21 13.26
CA SER A 61 11.13 -10.53 13.23
C SER A 61 10.83 -9.88 11.87
N MET A 62 9.54 -9.65 11.59
CA MET A 62 9.02 -8.94 10.40
C MET A 62 8.23 -7.71 10.82
N GLY A 63 8.14 -6.69 9.96
CA GLY A 63 7.44 -5.44 10.26
C GLY A 63 6.72 -4.87 9.05
N TRP A 64 5.61 -4.17 9.31
CA TRP A 64 4.92 -3.41 8.27
C TRP A 64 5.79 -2.26 7.78
N ILE A 65 5.72 -2.05 6.48
CA ILE A 65 6.31 -0.91 5.77
C ILE A 65 5.18 -0.15 5.11
N GLY A 66 5.37 1.12 4.78
CA GLY A 66 4.35 2.01 4.22
C GLY A 66 3.94 1.70 2.78
N LEU A 67 4.11 0.46 2.29
CA LEU A 67 3.67 0.04 0.96
C LEU A 67 2.36 -0.75 1.04
N TYR A 68 1.36 -0.37 0.24
CA TYR A 68 0.03 -1.01 0.17
C TYR A 68 -0.45 -1.14 -1.28
N ARG A 69 -1.46 -2.00 -1.53
CA ARG A 69 -2.06 -2.27 -2.84
C ARG A 69 -3.47 -1.66 -2.91
N GLU A 70 -3.83 -1.12 -4.08
CA GLU A 70 -5.00 -0.31 -4.48
C GLU A 70 -6.32 -0.34 -3.68
N PRO A 71 -7.12 0.75 -3.79
CA PRO A 71 -8.58 0.64 -3.92
C PRO A 71 -9.02 0.62 -5.39
N TRP A 72 -9.45 -0.53 -5.90
CA TRP A 72 -10.18 -0.55 -7.19
C TRP A 72 -11.60 0.02 -7.05
N THR A 73 -12.10 0.65 -8.11
CA THR A 73 -13.45 1.25 -8.15
C THR A 73 -14.30 0.65 -9.24
N TRP A 74 -15.62 0.61 -9.02
CA TRP A 74 -16.58 0.28 -10.08
C TRP A 74 -16.67 1.41 -11.11
N SER A 75 -17.21 1.12 -12.29
CA SER A 75 -17.32 2.07 -13.40
C SER A 75 -18.20 3.29 -13.08
N ASP A 76 -19.07 3.22 -12.08
CA ASP A 76 -19.86 4.33 -11.56
C ASP A 76 -19.11 5.21 -10.54
N GLY A 77 -17.84 4.88 -10.26
CA GLY A 77 -16.99 5.59 -9.31
C GLY A 77 -17.18 5.16 -7.85
N SER A 78 -18.11 4.25 -7.56
CA SER A 78 -18.23 3.69 -6.22
C SER A 78 -17.01 2.83 -5.90
N LEU A 79 -16.55 2.86 -4.65
CA LEU A 79 -15.46 1.99 -4.22
C LEU A 79 -15.92 0.54 -4.40
N SER A 80 -15.19 -0.21 -5.22
CA SER A 80 -15.47 -1.62 -5.32
C SER A 80 -14.98 -2.24 -4.03
N SER A 81 -15.81 -3.03 -3.38
CA SER A 81 -15.43 -3.83 -2.22
C SER A 81 -15.30 -5.32 -2.58
N PHE A 82 -16.15 -5.81 -3.49
CA PHE A 82 -16.08 -7.18 -3.99
C PHE A 82 -14.92 -7.33 -4.99
N ARG A 83 -14.10 -8.38 -4.83
CA ARG A 83 -13.03 -8.78 -5.74
C ARG A 83 -13.06 -10.29 -5.94
N ASN A 84 -13.10 -10.76 -7.18
CA ASN A 84 -12.90 -12.18 -7.46
C ASN A 84 -11.54 -12.44 -8.11
N TRP A 85 -10.46 -11.79 -7.65
CA TRP A 85 -9.13 -11.84 -8.26
C TRP A 85 -8.65 -13.27 -8.56
N TYR A 86 -8.00 -13.42 -9.70
CA TYR A 86 -7.35 -14.64 -10.13
C TYR A 86 -6.26 -15.00 -9.11
N PRO A 87 -6.05 -16.30 -8.80
CA PRO A 87 -5.25 -16.70 -7.63
C PRO A 87 -3.81 -16.17 -7.58
N SER A 88 -3.16 -15.83 -8.71
CA SER A 88 -1.83 -15.22 -8.72
C SER A 88 -1.83 -13.73 -8.33
N GLY A 89 -3.00 -13.17 -8.02
CA GLY A 89 -3.22 -11.77 -7.73
C GLY A 89 -3.05 -10.87 -8.96
N LEU A 90 -3.12 -9.57 -8.71
CA LEU A 90 -2.76 -8.55 -9.68
C LEU A 90 -1.26 -8.66 -9.92
N ASN A 91 -0.90 -9.07 -11.10
CA ASN A 91 0.46 -8.90 -11.58
C ASN A 91 0.67 -7.47 -12.06
N ASN A 92 -0.41 -6.72 -12.31
CA ASN A 92 -0.45 -5.38 -12.85
C ASN A 92 0.59 -5.26 -13.95
N ILE A 93 0.47 -6.12 -14.98
CA ILE A 93 1.47 -6.20 -16.05
C ILE A 93 1.65 -4.82 -16.64
N ASN A 94 2.91 -4.39 -16.67
CA ASN A 94 3.31 -3.07 -17.14
C ASN A 94 2.53 -1.92 -16.47
N GLU A 95 2.01 -2.15 -15.26
CA GLU A 95 1.16 -1.20 -14.53
C GLU A 95 -0.01 -0.65 -15.35
N SER A 96 -0.56 -1.44 -16.28
CA SER A 96 -1.52 -0.99 -17.28
C SER A 96 -2.78 -1.83 -17.33
N GLN A 97 -2.82 -2.80 -16.42
CA GLN A 97 -3.95 -3.65 -16.20
C GLN A 97 -4.79 -2.97 -15.13
N HIS A 98 -5.60 -2.01 -15.57
CA HIS A 98 -6.48 -1.18 -14.71
C HIS A 98 -7.95 -1.44 -14.95
N CYS A 99 -8.25 -2.33 -15.88
CA CYS A 99 -9.58 -2.86 -16.08
C CYS A 99 -9.64 -4.29 -15.57
N VAL A 100 -10.84 -4.81 -15.45
CA VAL A 100 -11.06 -6.14 -14.90
C VAL A 100 -11.80 -6.97 -15.92
N THR A 101 -11.26 -8.13 -16.24
CA THR A 101 -11.98 -9.15 -17.02
C THR A 101 -12.47 -10.25 -16.10
N GLU A 102 -13.55 -10.92 -16.50
CA GLU A 102 -14.07 -12.10 -15.81
C GLU A 102 -13.88 -13.34 -16.70
N ASN A 103 -13.18 -14.35 -16.18
CA ASN A 103 -12.97 -15.60 -16.88
C ASN A 103 -14.18 -16.56 -16.72
N PRO A 104 -14.26 -17.68 -17.46
CA PRO A 104 -15.39 -18.63 -17.35
C PRO A 104 -15.53 -19.34 -15.99
N GLN A 105 -14.51 -19.25 -15.14
CA GLN A 105 -14.55 -19.71 -13.75
C GLN A 105 -15.00 -18.58 -12.81
N HIS A 106 -15.52 -17.49 -13.37
CA HIS A 106 -15.98 -16.25 -12.74
C HIS A 106 -14.87 -15.40 -12.08
N GLN A 107 -13.59 -15.69 -12.32
CA GLN A 107 -12.45 -15.00 -11.66
C GLN A 107 -11.96 -13.79 -12.44
N TRP A 108 -11.35 -12.85 -11.71
CA TRP A 108 -10.98 -11.52 -12.17
C TRP A 108 -9.50 -11.41 -12.41
N ALA A 109 -9.10 -11.02 -13.61
CA ALA A 109 -7.74 -10.55 -13.82
C ALA A 109 -7.81 -9.04 -14.02
N ASP A 110 -6.81 -8.36 -13.49
CA ASP A 110 -6.46 -7.08 -14.07
C ASP A 110 -6.09 -7.30 -15.54
N GLU A 111 -6.60 -6.42 -16.39
CA GLU A 111 -6.41 -6.51 -17.82
C GLU A 111 -6.25 -5.13 -18.45
N PHE A 112 -5.58 -5.12 -19.60
CA PHE A 112 -5.48 -3.96 -20.46
C PHE A 112 -6.87 -3.52 -20.93
N CYS A 113 -7.21 -2.28 -20.63
CA CYS A 113 -8.53 -1.72 -20.92
C CYS A 113 -8.88 -1.62 -22.42
N ASP A 114 -7.89 -1.63 -23.32
CA ASP A 114 -8.04 -1.50 -24.78
C ASP A 114 -8.21 -2.84 -25.50
N VAL A 115 -7.96 -3.95 -24.80
CA VAL A 115 -8.20 -5.28 -25.35
C VAL A 115 -9.69 -5.41 -25.61
N PRO A 116 -10.10 -5.70 -26.86
CA PRO A 116 -11.50 -5.80 -27.19
C PRO A 116 -12.09 -7.07 -26.60
N TRP A 117 -12.84 -6.92 -25.51
CA TRP A 117 -13.58 -8.00 -24.86
C TRP A 117 -15.09 -7.86 -25.10
N VAL A 118 -15.78 -9.00 -25.11
CA VAL A 118 -17.23 -8.98 -24.89
C VAL A 118 -17.51 -8.48 -23.48
N PHE A 119 -18.66 -7.85 -23.29
CA PHE A 119 -19.00 -7.18 -22.05
C PHE A 119 -20.44 -7.50 -21.62
N VAL A 120 -20.71 -7.28 -20.34
CA VAL A 120 -22.04 -7.42 -19.75
C VAL A 120 -22.46 -6.05 -19.20
N CYS A 121 -23.66 -5.60 -19.56
CA CYS A 121 -24.24 -4.39 -19.00
C CYS A 121 -25.12 -4.73 -17.79
N HIS A 122 -25.24 -3.78 -16.87
CA HIS A 122 -26.26 -3.81 -15.83
C HIS A 122 -27.25 -2.65 -16.07
N GLN A 123 -28.50 -2.84 -15.68
CA GLN A 123 -29.50 -1.77 -15.65
C GLN A 123 -30.22 -1.81 -14.30
N GLY A 124 -30.55 -0.64 -13.78
CA GLY A 124 -31.44 -0.53 -12.63
C GLY A 124 -32.89 -0.73 -13.05
N ASP A 125 -33.76 -1.06 -12.11
CA ASP A 125 -35.19 -1.17 -12.39
C ASP A 125 -35.78 0.25 -12.59
N HIS A 126 -36.39 0.52 -13.74
CA HIS A 126 -37.05 1.79 -14.02
C HIS A 126 -38.43 1.81 -13.35
N SER A 127 -38.47 1.87 -12.02
CA SER A 127 -39.72 2.15 -11.32
C SER A 127 -40.13 3.61 -11.59
N LYS A 128 -41.02 3.81 -12.56
CA LYS A 128 -41.80 5.05 -12.71
C LYS A 128 -42.53 5.27 -11.38
N LYS A 129 -42.17 6.34 -10.66
CA LYS A 129 -42.99 6.80 -9.54
C LYS A 129 -44.28 7.38 -10.14
N CYS A 130 -45.43 6.93 -9.65
CA CYS A 130 -46.72 7.55 -9.95
C CYS A 130 -46.71 9.03 -9.58
#